data_AF-A0A535ILI1-F1
#
_entry.id   AF-A0A535ILI1-F1
#
_cell.length_a   1.000
_cell.length_b   1.000
_cell.length_c   1.000
_cell.angle_alpha   90.00
_cell.angle_beta   90.00
_cell.angle_gamma   90.00
#
_symmetry.space_group_name_H-M   'P 1'
#
loop_
_entity.id
_entity.type
_entity.pdbx_description
1 polymer ?
#
loop_
_entity_poly.entity_id
_entity_poly.type
_entity_poly.pdbx_seq_one_letter_code
_entity_poly.pdbx_strand_id
1 'polypeptide(L)'
;MARTFRGLRDERGFTLVELLIVVTILGILAAVVTTSLIGLTATARTNACAEELRTVQTAVDSLMAKNNIATVTAQAAATTDMTIVVAAGEALSPNYIRQAVTKGAYTWTGAGAVSATAGAPGSC
;
A
#
# COMPACT_ATOMS: atom_id res chain seq x y z
N MET A 1 11.30 2.64 70.59
CA MET A 1 10.88 3.98 70.12
C MET A 1 10.78 3.96 68.61
N ALA A 2 9.65 3.51 68.05
CA ALA A 2 9.44 3.44 66.61
C ALA A 2 8.17 4.21 66.25
N ARG A 3 8.34 5.43 65.72
CA ARG A 3 7.26 6.25 65.18
C ARG A 3 7.13 5.94 63.68
N THR A 4 6.15 5.13 63.33
CA THR A 4 5.79 4.84 61.94
C THR A 4 5.04 6.04 61.37
N PHE A 5 5.67 6.79 60.47
CA PHE A 5 5.00 7.85 59.70
C PHE A 5 4.09 7.20 58.66
N ARG A 6 2.78 7.37 58.84
CA ARG A 6 1.73 6.93 57.92
C ARG A 6 1.59 8.02 56.85
N GLY A 7 2.08 7.76 55.64
CA GLY A 7 1.95 8.67 54.50
C GLY A 7 0.47 8.93 54.20
N LEU A 8 0.07 10.19 54.25
CA LEU A 8 -1.23 10.66 53.80
C LEU A 8 -1.28 10.49 52.28
N ARG A 9 -2.10 9.55 51.80
CA ARG A 9 -2.39 9.40 50.37
C ARG A 9 -3.26 10.58 49.96
N ASP A 10 -2.67 11.48 49.18
CA ASP A 10 -3.33 12.63 48.56
C ASP A 10 -4.17 12.14 47.37
N GLU A 11 -5.38 11.66 47.67
CA GLU A 11 -6.36 11.21 46.68
C GLU A 11 -7.02 12.44 46.03
N ARG A 12 -6.25 13.18 45.23
CA ARG A 12 -6.80 14.24 44.36
C ARG A 12 -7.62 13.58 43.25
N GLY A 13 -8.93 13.53 43.44
CA GLY A 13 -9.87 13.11 42.42
C GLY A 13 -9.82 14.05 41.20
N PHE A 14 -9.79 13.47 40.00
CA PHE A 14 -9.98 14.19 38.74
C PHE A 14 -11.27 15.00 38.81
N THR A 15 -11.22 16.29 38.47
CA THR A 15 -12.44 17.09 38.44
C THR A 15 -13.31 16.68 37.25
N LEU A 16 -14.63 16.70 37.41
CA LEU A 16 -15.56 16.44 36.29
C LEU A 16 -15.33 17.43 35.13
N VAL A 17 -14.90 18.65 35.47
CA VAL A 17 -14.59 19.71 34.50
C VAL A 17 -13.32 19.37 33.71
N GLU A 18 -12.30 18.77 34.34
CA GLU A 18 -11.10 18.30 33.61
C GLU A 18 -11.46 17.24 32.57
N LEU A 19 -12.27 16.25 32.93
CA LEU A 19 -12.67 15.23 31.95
C LEU A 19 -13.56 15.81 30.86
N LEU A 20 -14.44 16.76 31.18
CA LEU A 20 -15.30 17.43 30.20
C LEU A 20 -14.48 18.19 29.15
N ILE A 21 -13.48 18.97 29.56
CA ILE A 21 -12.65 19.73 28.62
C ILE A 21 -11.80 18.78 27.77
N VAL A 22 -11.31 17.68 28.34
CA VAL A 22 -10.51 16.70 27.58
C VAL A 22 -11.33 16.03 26.48
N VAL A 23 -12.52 15.50 26.79
CA VAL A 23 -13.34 14.81 25.77
C VAL A 23 -13.88 15.76 24.71
N THR A 24 -14.12 17.03 25.07
CA THR A 24 -14.54 18.05 24.10
C THR A 24 -13.42 18.40 23.12
N ILE A 25 -12.19 18.61 23.60
CA ILE A 25 -11.03 18.84 22.73
C ILE A 25 -10.75 17.59 21.86
N LEU A 26 -10.78 16.38 22.43
CA LEU A 26 -10.62 15.14 21.67
C LEU A 26 -11.70 14.98 20.60
N GLY A 27 -12.94 15.35 20.89
CA GLY A 27 -14.05 15.33 19.92
C GLY A 27 -13.82 16.28 18.74
N ILE A 28 -13.36 17.51 19.00
CA ILE A 28 -13.03 18.49 17.95
C ILE A 28 -11.86 17.98 17.09
N LEU A 29 -10.80 17.48 17.71
CA LEU A 29 -9.64 16.94 16.98
C LEU A 29 -10.02 15.73 16.12
N ALA A 30 -10.84 14.81 16.63
CA ALA A 30 -11.30 13.66 15.87
C ALA A 30 -12.12 14.05 14.63
N ALA A 31 -12.98 15.06 14.73
CA ALA A 31 -13.78 15.54 13.61
C ALA A 31 -12.91 16.11 12.47
N VAL A 32 -11.87 16.89 12.79
CA VAL A 32 -10.95 17.44 11.77
C VAL A 32 -10.12 16.33 11.13
N VAL A 33 -9.54 15.44 11.93
CA VAL A 33 -8.66 14.36 11.45
C VAL A 33 -9.40 13.41 10.51
N THR A 34 -10.64 13.04 10.82
CA THR A 34 -11.42 12.09 10.00
C THR A 34 -11.63 12.60 8.56
N THR A 35 -11.94 13.88 8.37
CA THR A 35 -12.12 14.45 7.02
C THR A 35 -10.83 14.47 6.21
N SER A 36 -9.68 14.72 6.86
CA SER A 36 -8.37 14.76 6.19
C SER A 36 -7.88 13.37 5.73
N LEU A 37 -8.25 12.31 6.46
CA LEU A 37 -7.84 10.93 6.16
C LEU A 37 -8.47 10.37 4.88
N ILE A 38 -9.69 10.79 4.54
CA ILE A 38 -10.40 10.29 3.36
C ILE A 38 -9.63 10.65 2.08
N GLY A 39 -9.15 11.89 1.95
CA GLY A 39 -8.36 12.31 0.79
C GLY A 39 -6.97 11.65 0.73
N LEU A 40 -6.30 11.51 1.89
CA LEU A 40 -4.97 10.91 1.97
C LEU A 40 -4.97 9.45 1.51
N THR A 41 -5.97 8.66 1.91
CA THR A 41 -6.05 7.24 1.54
C THR A 41 -6.28 7.04 0.04
N ALA A 42 -7.05 7.90 -0.62
CA ALA A 42 -7.26 7.87 -2.07
C ALA A 42 -5.94 8.16 -2.81
N THR A 43 -5.21 9.22 -2.42
CA THR A 43 -3.91 9.56 -3.02
C THR A 43 -2.87 8.47 -2.77
N ALA A 44 -2.81 7.92 -1.55
CA ALA A 44 -1.90 6.83 -1.23
C ALA A 44 -2.15 5.59 -2.11
N ARG A 45 -3.42 5.26 -2.40
CA ARG A 45 -3.78 4.15 -3.29
C ARG A 45 -3.35 4.42 -4.73
N THR A 46 -3.65 5.59 -5.27
CA THR A 46 -3.25 5.94 -6.66
C THR A 46 -1.73 5.91 -6.84
N ASN A 47 -0.98 6.43 -5.86
CA ASN A 47 0.48 6.35 -5.86
C ASN A 47 0.99 4.91 -5.76
N ALA A 48 0.40 4.08 -4.89
CA ALA A 48 0.77 2.67 -4.77
C ALA A 48 0.56 1.91 -6.09
N CYS A 49 -0.54 2.17 -6.79
CA CYS A 49 -0.81 1.56 -8.10
C CYS A 49 0.18 2.00 -9.19
N ALA A 50 0.56 3.28 -9.19
CA ALA A 50 1.57 3.80 -10.10
C ALA A 50 2.96 3.18 -9.85
N GLU A 51 3.33 2.99 -8.58
CA GLU A 51 4.58 2.33 -8.21
C GLU A 51 4.56 0.82 -8.54
N GLU A 52 3.44 0.14 -8.36
CA GLU A 52 3.29 -1.26 -8.78
C GLU A 52 3.44 -1.40 -10.30
N LEU A 53 2.82 -0.50 -11.09
CA LEU A 53 2.99 -0.46 -12.55
C LEU A 53 4.46 -0.33 -12.93
N ARG A 54 5.19 0.62 -12.32
CA ARG A 54 6.63 0.83 -12.58
C ARG A 54 7.46 -0.40 -12.22
N THR A 55 7.10 -1.09 -11.14
CA THR A 55 7.75 -2.32 -10.71
C THR A 55 7.57 -3.43 -11.75
N VAL A 56 6.34 -3.61 -12.27
CA VAL A 56 6.06 -4.59 -13.33
C VAL A 56 6.76 -4.22 -14.64
N GLN A 57 6.76 -2.94 -15.04
CA GLN A 57 7.50 -2.47 -16.22
C GLN A 57 9.00 -2.78 -16.10
N THR A 58 9.60 -2.45 -14.96
CA THR A 58 11.02 -2.72 -14.69
C THR A 58 11.32 -4.21 -14.74
N ALA A 59 10.40 -5.06 -14.25
CA ALA A 59 10.54 -6.51 -14.33
C ALA A 59 10.56 -7.00 -15.79
N VAL A 60 9.62 -6.53 -16.63
CA VAL A 60 9.61 -6.86 -18.07
C VAL A 60 10.88 -6.38 -18.76
N ASP A 61 11.30 -5.13 -18.52
CA ASP A 61 12.51 -4.57 -19.11
C ASP A 61 13.77 -5.34 -18.69
N SER A 62 13.84 -5.76 -17.42
CA SER A 62 14.96 -6.56 -16.91
C SER A 62 15.01 -7.96 -17.53
N LEU A 63 13.85 -8.59 -17.78
CA LEU A 63 13.76 -9.87 -18.47
C LEU A 63 14.23 -9.73 -19.92
N MET A 64 13.80 -8.66 -20.60
CA MET A 64 14.21 -8.38 -21.97
C MET A 64 15.72 -8.11 -22.08
N ALA A 65 16.25 -7.30 -21.16
CA ALA A 65 17.68 -6.98 -21.08
C ALA A 65 18.54 -8.22 -20.78
N LYS A 66 18.13 -9.05 -19.80
CA LYS A 66 18.86 -10.27 -19.43
C LYS A 66 18.94 -11.26 -20.59
N ASN A 67 17.84 -11.44 -21.31
CA ASN A 67 17.76 -12.41 -22.41
C ASN A 67 18.20 -11.82 -23.77
N ASN A 68 18.55 -10.53 -23.82
CA ASN A 68 18.92 -9.82 -25.04
C ASN A 68 17.85 -9.95 -26.15
N ILE A 69 16.60 -9.75 -25.77
CA ILE A 69 15.43 -9.85 -26.67
C ILE A 69 14.73 -8.50 -26.80
N ALA A 70 14.27 -8.20 -28.02
CA ALA A 70 13.52 -6.98 -28.32
C ALA A 70 12.00 -7.18 -28.25
N THR A 71 11.53 -8.41 -28.12
CA THR A 71 10.10 -8.76 -28.13
C THR A 71 9.74 -9.77 -27.05
N VAL A 72 8.56 -9.60 -26.47
CA VAL A 72 7.94 -10.54 -25.52
C VAL A 72 6.61 -11.06 -26.05
N THR A 73 6.08 -12.12 -25.43
CA THR A 73 4.72 -12.60 -25.71
C THR A 73 3.74 -11.58 -25.17
N ALA A 74 2.99 -10.93 -26.07
CA ALA A 74 2.01 -9.92 -25.69
C ALA A 74 0.90 -10.55 -24.84
N GLN A 75 0.58 -9.91 -23.72
CA GLN A 75 -0.52 -10.29 -22.85
C GLN A 75 -1.68 -9.32 -23.08
N ALA A 76 -2.62 -9.71 -23.93
CA ALA A 76 -3.77 -8.89 -24.30
C ALA A 76 -4.87 -8.87 -23.23
N ALA A 77 -5.03 -9.98 -22.49
CA ALA A 77 -5.97 -10.06 -21.38
C ALA A 77 -5.31 -9.59 -20.09
N ALA A 78 -5.92 -8.61 -19.42
CA ALA A 78 -5.41 -8.11 -18.15
C ALA A 78 -5.26 -9.24 -17.13
N THR A 79 -4.09 -9.35 -16.53
CA THR A 79 -3.76 -10.42 -15.57
C THR A 79 -3.16 -9.85 -14.30
N THR A 80 -3.51 -10.45 -13.17
CA THR A 80 -2.84 -10.23 -11.88
C THR A 80 -1.74 -11.26 -11.61
N ASP A 81 -1.66 -12.32 -12.42
CA ASP A 81 -0.71 -13.41 -12.26
C ASP A 81 0.58 -13.14 -13.02
N MET A 82 1.68 -12.99 -12.27
CA MET A 82 3.04 -12.73 -12.77
C MET A 82 3.86 -14.01 -12.94
N THR A 83 3.26 -15.19 -12.73
CA THR A 83 3.88 -16.50 -13.02
C THR A 83 3.68 -16.95 -14.47
N ILE A 84 2.94 -16.14 -15.25
CA ILE A 84 2.76 -16.36 -16.69
C ILE A 84 4.11 -16.17 -17.40
N VAL A 85 4.45 -17.11 -18.28
CA VAL A 85 5.65 -17.03 -19.11
C VAL A 85 5.51 -15.86 -20.07
N VAL A 86 6.41 -14.88 -19.94
CA VAL A 86 6.39 -13.65 -20.72
C VAL A 86 7.26 -13.78 -21.95
N ALA A 87 8.49 -14.28 -21.81
CA ALA A 87 9.36 -14.59 -22.95
C ALA A 87 10.49 -15.54 -22.56
N ALA A 88 11.11 -16.17 -23.57
CA ALA A 88 12.27 -17.06 -23.39
C ALA A 88 12.03 -18.21 -22.38
N GLY A 89 10.78 -18.67 -22.22
CA GLY A 89 10.41 -19.70 -21.24
C GLY A 89 10.36 -19.22 -19.79
N GLU A 90 10.59 -17.93 -19.54
CA GLU A 90 10.66 -17.32 -18.22
C GLU A 90 9.40 -16.52 -17.90
N ALA A 91 8.96 -16.60 -16.64
CA ALA A 91 7.94 -15.75 -16.05
C ALA A 91 8.58 -14.56 -15.31
N LEU A 92 7.78 -13.53 -15.01
CA LEU A 92 8.26 -12.37 -14.22
C LEU A 92 8.56 -12.77 -12.78
N SER A 93 7.68 -13.56 -12.16
CA SER A 93 7.90 -14.14 -10.83
C SER A 93 8.42 -15.57 -10.96
N PRO A 94 9.43 -15.99 -10.14
CA PRO A 94 10.04 -15.27 -9.02
C PRO A 94 11.31 -14.47 -9.38
N ASN A 95 11.75 -14.52 -10.64
CA ASN A 95 13.11 -14.12 -11.03
C ASN A 95 13.30 -12.59 -11.15
N TYR A 96 12.26 -11.85 -11.49
CA TYR A 96 12.31 -10.41 -11.77
C TYR A 96 11.37 -9.61 -10.85
N ILE A 97 10.28 -10.23 -10.39
CA ILE A 97 9.40 -9.71 -9.34
C ILE A 97 9.19 -10.79 -8.27
N ARG A 98 9.12 -10.39 -7.00
CA ARG A 98 8.91 -11.33 -5.88
C ARG A 98 7.45 -11.76 -5.72
N GLN A 99 6.52 -10.96 -6.23
CA GLN A 99 5.09 -11.18 -6.05
C GLN A 99 4.56 -12.01 -7.22
N ALA A 100 3.99 -13.17 -6.92
CA ALA A 100 3.30 -14.01 -7.91
C ALA A 100 1.96 -13.40 -8.34
N VAL A 101 1.30 -12.65 -7.45
CA VAL A 101 0.01 -12.00 -7.71
C VAL A 101 0.10 -10.52 -7.34
N THR A 102 -0.24 -9.64 -8.28
CA THR A 102 -0.28 -8.17 -8.10
C THR A 102 -1.65 -7.68 -7.64
N LYS A 103 -1.72 -6.46 -7.10
CA LYS A 103 -2.99 -5.83 -6.71
C LYS A 103 -3.76 -5.32 -7.93
N GLY A 104 -3.03 -4.86 -8.95
CA GLY A 104 -3.56 -4.45 -10.24
C GLY A 104 -3.50 -5.53 -11.30
N ALA A 105 -4.38 -5.40 -12.28
CA ALA A 105 -4.35 -6.22 -13.49
C ALA A 105 -3.59 -5.48 -14.60
N TYR A 106 -2.60 -6.15 -15.17
CA TYR A 106 -1.70 -5.56 -16.15
C TYR A 106 -1.80 -6.27 -17.50
N THR A 107 -1.56 -5.51 -18.55
CA THR A 107 -1.34 -6.00 -19.91
C THR A 107 0.04 -5.55 -20.36
N TRP A 108 0.65 -6.29 -21.28
CA TRP A 108 1.90 -5.85 -21.90
C TRP A 108 1.89 -6.13 -23.39
N THR A 109 2.43 -5.18 -24.15
CA THR A 109 2.56 -5.31 -25.60
C THR A 109 3.73 -6.22 -25.96
N GLY A 110 3.80 -6.63 -27.24
CA GLY A 110 4.95 -7.41 -27.73
C GLY A 110 6.28 -6.65 -27.63
N ALA A 111 6.26 -5.33 -27.49
CA ALA A 111 7.45 -4.50 -27.26
C ALA A 111 7.82 -4.35 -25.77
N GLY A 112 7.09 -4.97 -24.85
CA GLY A 112 7.36 -4.91 -23.41
C GLY A 112 6.74 -3.72 -22.68
N ALA A 113 5.98 -2.85 -23.36
CA ALA A 113 5.27 -1.76 -22.70
C ALA A 113 4.08 -2.28 -21.86
N VAL A 114 4.10 -2.03 -20.56
CA VAL A 114 3.11 -2.45 -19.56
C VAL A 114 2.06 -1.36 -19.37
N SER A 115 0.79 -1.74 -19.36
CA SER A 115 -0.35 -0.87 -19.05
C SER A 115 -1.19 -1.47 -17.93
N ALA A 116 -1.55 -0.65 -16.95
CA ALA A 116 -2.58 -1.02 -15.98
C ALA A 116 -3.95 -0.94 -16.65
N THR A 117 -4.79 -1.95 -16.40
CA THR A 117 -6.23 -1.85 -16.69
C THR A 117 -6.88 -1.24 -15.47
N ALA A 118 -7.78 -0.27 -15.65
CA ALA A 118 -8.53 0.29 -14.52
C ALA A 118 -9.29 -0.83 -13.80
N GLY A 119 -8.84 -1.19 -12.60
CA GLY A 119 -9.51 -2.15 -11.75
C GLY A 119 -10.82 -1.63 -11.16
N ALA A 120 -11.54 -2.55 -10.51
CA ALA A 120 -12.75 -2.22 -9.77
C ALA A 120 -12.44 -1.26 -8.59
N PRO A 121 -13.45 -0.56 -8.03
CA PRO A 121 -13.24 0.33 -6.89
C PRO A 121 -12.57 -0.41 -5.72
N GLY A 122 -11.31 -0.09 -5.44
CA GLY A 122 -10.52 -0.73 -4.37
C GLY A 122 -9.37 -1.63 -4.83
N SER A 123 -9.24 -1.91 -6.13
CA SER A 123 -8.01 -2.44 -6.72
C SER A 123 -7.32 -1.35 -7.56
N CYS A 124 -6.04 -1.60 -7.85
CA CYS A 124 -5.46 -1.06 -9.07
C CYS A 124 -6.14 -1.74 -10.27
#